data_AF-A0A7R9B317-F1
#
_entry.id   AF-A0A7R9B317-F1
#
_cell.length_a   1.000
_cell.length_b   1.000
_cell.length_c   1.000
_cell.angle_alpha   90.00
_cell.angle_beta   90.00
_cell.angle_gamma   90.00
#
_symmetry.space_group_name_H-M   'P 1'
#
loop_
_entity.id
_entity.type
_entity.pdbx_description
1 polymer ?
#
loop_
_entity_poly.entity_id
_entity_poly.type
_entity_poly.pdbx_seq_one_letter_code
_entity_poly.pdbx_strand_id
1 'polypeptide(L)'
;MGQITTAHTRDRYTYQTRRSTNLAELCNTHLLYREGSWEGTYFTYQAVLKMKLTLVLALVCLAALVSGYAVPEKERKVLADKEFLSRQKQILRLFVRIQQPTLYQDLIEISKSYSIEENIDKYAFPKEVKKFVFLYKAGFFLPRSDIFVPLEKEHSEQAKLLSELFYDAKDYDTFFKTAVWARNHLNGGVFLYSFTRSLQAREDTKFFYIPPYYEIYPFLFVDEHVIQNVYEARLTSVESGESKPIVLKSNYTGYWDSERNPEDILAYFTEDVGLNAFNSEWNRLYPSWFNTTEYNVNIDRRGELFIYYQKQLLARYFLERLSNNLGDIPSFEEEYEIGYFPRLRFNNGQSVTGRQQYSTFYDTEAISVQDVKETVSRLRQAIESGYIFNEQGEKISLFETDGRNMLGELINFYGNSPNKHYYGSYFK
;
A
#
# COMPACT_ATOMS: atom_id res chain seq x y z
N MET A 1 41.56 -42.59 -9.52
CA MET A 1 42.64 -43.53 -9.93
C MET A 1 41.98 -44.73 -10.57
N GLY A 2 42.37 -45.08 -11.81
CA GLY A 2 41.87 -46.27 -12.51
C GLY A 2 41.22 -45.96 -13.87
N GLN A 3 42.03 -45.47 -14.81
CA GLN A 3 41.73 -45.40 -16.25
C GLN A 3 41.76 -46.80 -16.87
N ILE A 4 40.88 -47.04 -17.85
CA ILE A 4 41.13 -47.84 -19.07
C ILE A 4 40.31 -47.13 -20.18
N THR A 5 40.88 -46.24 -21.01
CA THR A 5 41.49 -46.47 -22.35
C THR A 5 40.54 -47.22 -23.31
N THR A 6 40.26 -46.86 -24.57
CA THR A 6 40.87 -46.00 -25.60
C THR A 6 39.92 -46.07 -26.81
N ALA A 7 39.55 -44.98 -27.46
CA ALA A 7 40.17 -44.39 -28.66
C ALA A 7 39.38 -44.64 -29.97
N HIS A 8 39.20 -43.51 -30.69
CA HIS A 8 39.20 -43.34 -32.15
C HIS A 8 38.07 -44.00 -32.98
N THR A 9 37.43 -43.34 -33.97
CA THR A 9 37.98 -42.39 -34.96
C THR A 9 36.84 -41.60 -35.64
N ARG A 10 37.17 -40.38 -36.10
CA ARG A 10 36.41 -39.56 -37.06
C ARG A 10 36.42 -40.21 -38.45
N ASP A 11 35.35 -40.08 -39.24
CA ASP A 11 35.34 -39.21 -40.44
C ASP A 11 34.01 -39.26 -41.25
N ARG A 12 33.56 -38.04 -41.60
CA ARG A 12 33.00 -37.51 -42.88
C ARG A 12 31.89 -38.24 -43.67
N TYR A 13 30.82 -37.44 -43.88
CA TYR A 13 30.13 -37.10 -45.14
C TYR A 13 30.17 -38.10 -46.33
N THR A 14 29.00 -38.56 -46.82
CA THR A 14 28.33 -38.07 -48.06
C THR A 14 27.08 -38.89 -48.42
N TYR A 15 26.26 -38.30 -49.29
CA TYR A 15 24.87 -38.56 -49.66
C TYR A 15 24.59 -39.79 -50.56
N GLN A 16 23.34 -40.29 -50.45
CA GLN A 16 22.45 -40.89 -51.48
C GLN A 16 22.87 -42.21 -52.16
N THR A 17 22.01 -43.24 -52.30
CA THR A 17 20.78 -43.27 -53.14
C THR A 17 20.02 -44.61 -52.96
N ARG A 18 18.72 -44.60 -53.31
CA ARG A 18 17.72 -45.69 -53.30
C ARG A 18 18.04 -46.92 -54.17
N ARG A 19 17.43 -48.06 -53.78
CA ARG A 19 16.69 -49.06 -54.58
C ARG A 19 15.72 -49.76 -53.59
N SER A 20 14.37 -49.75 -53.66
CA SER A 20 13.42 -50.19 -54.70
C SER A 20 13.87 -51.52 -55.33
N THR A 21 13.11 -52.62 -55.41
CA THR A 21 11.67 -52.92 -55.28
C THR A 21 11.57 -54.42 -55.59
N ASN A 22 10.55 -55.12 -55.09
CA ASN A 22 9.83 -56.16 -55.85
C ASN A 22 8.42 -56.22 -55.23
N LEU A 23 7.32 -55.87 -55.89
CA LEU A 23 6.75 -56.25 -57.21
C LEU A 23 6.33 -57.72 -57.30
N ALA A 24 5.05 -57.95 -57.01
CA ALA A 24 4.04 -58.69 -57.78
C ALA A 24 2.77 -58.66 -56.90
N GLU A 25 1.54 -58.36 -57.32
CA GLU A 25 0.87 -58.34 -58.62
C GLU A 25 -0.55 -57.81 -58.30
N LEU A 26 -1.16 -56.84 -59.00
CA LEU A 26 -2.04 -57.10 -60.14
C LEU A 26 -2.51 -55.77 -60.74
N CYS A 27 -2.26 -55.63 -62.04
CA CYS A 27 -3.02 -54.91 -63.08
C CYS A 27 -3.52 -53.48 -62.81
N ASN A 28 -2.82 -52.48 -63.35
CA ASN A 28 -3.44 -51.47 -64.24
C ASN A 28 -2.38 -50.64 -64.99
N THR A 29 -2.30 -50.85 -66.31
CA THR A 29 -1.60 -50.07 -67.35
C THR A 29 -2.61 -49.12 -67.99
N HIS A 30 -2.33 -47.94 -68.56
CA HIS A 30 -1.17 -47.08 -68.83
C HIS A 30 -1.76 -45.69 -69.20
N LEU A 31 -1.03 -44.60 -68.91
CA LEU A 31 -0.71 -43.46 -69.80
C LEU A 31 -0.55 -42.12 -69.05
N LEU A 32 0.52 -41.42 -69.41
CA LEU A 32 1.07 -40.18 -68.85
C LEU A 32 0.27 -38.93 -69.26
N TYR A 33 0.14 -37.95 -68.35
CA TYR A 33 0.20 -36.53 -68.70
C TYR A 33 0.68 -35.67 -67.52
N ARG A 34 1.32 -34.53 -67.84
CA ARG A 34 2.10 -33.63 -66.98
C ARG A 34 1.25 -32.43 -66.56
N GLU A 35 1.19 -32.08 -65.28
CA GLU A 35 0.67 -30.78 -64.81
C GLU A 35 1.54 -30.16 -63.71
N GLY A 36 1.68 -28.84 -63.77
CA GLY A 36 2.59 -28.01 -63.00
C GLY A 36 2.16 -27.74 -61.56
N SER A 37 3.15 -27.32 -60.77
CA SER A 37 3.18 -27.12 -59.33
C SER A 37 2.22 -26.05 -58.78
N TRP A 38 1.42 -26.42 -57.80
CA TRP A 38 0.58 -25.54 -56.96
C TRP A 38 1.18 -25.25 -55.56
N GLU A 39 2.46 -25.57 -55.32
CA GLU A 39 3.05 -25.50 -53.96
C GLU A 39 3.57 -24.11 -53.54
N GLY A 40 3.80 -23.19 -54.48
CA GLY A 40 4.35 -21.85 -54.17
C GLY A 40 3.37 -20.86 -53.54
N THR A 41 2.08 -20.98 -53.84
CA THR A 41 1.05 -20.04 -53.38
C THR A 41 0.63 -20.27 -51.92
N TYR A 42 0.61 -21.52 -51.43
CA TYR A 42 0.24 -21.80 -50.03
C TYR A 42 1.26 -21.29 -49.00
N PHE A 43 2.56 -21.37 -49.30
CA PHE A 43 3.62 -20.87 -48.41
C PHE A 43 3.62 -19.34 -48.30
N THR A 44 3.37 -18.64 -49.42
CA THR A 44 3.28 -17.17 -49.42
C THR A 44 2.05 -16.66 -48.64
N TYR A 45 0.91 -17.34 -48.75
CA TYR A 45 -0.29 -16.98 -47.97
C TYR A 45 -0.09 -17.16 -46.47
N GLN A 46 0.55 -18.25 -46.02
CA GLN A 46 0.83 -18.44 -44.59
C GLN A 46 1.83 -17.41 -44.04
N ALA A 47 2.86 -17.06 -44.82
CA ALA A 47 3.81 -16.03 -44.43
C ALA A 47 3.14 -14.65 -44.32
N VAL A 48 2.29 -14.30 -45.29
CA VAL A 48 1.53 -13.04 -45.30
C VAL A 48 0.51 -13.01 -44.16
N LEU A 49 -0.16 -14.12 -43.86
CA LEU A 49 -1.11 -14.21 -42.75
C LEU A 49 -0.40 -14.08 -41.40
N LYS A 50 0.74 -14.76 -41.21
CA LYS A 50 1.57 -14.63 -40.00
C LYS A 50 2.08 -13.20 -39.81
N MET A 51 2.56 -12.56 -40.88
CA MET A 51 3.04 -11.16 -40.86
C MET A 51 1.92 -10.18 -40.53
N LYS A 52 0.72 -10.37 -41.11
CA LYS A 52 -0.47 -9.57 -40.77
C LYS A 52 -0.88 -9.77 -39.31
N LEU A 53 -0.85 -10.99 -38.80
CA LEU A 53 -1.17 -11.29 -37.40
C LEU A 53 -0.16 -10.66 -36.43
N THR A 54 1.14 -10.70 -36.76
CA THR A 54 2.17 -10.03 -35.94
C THR A 54 2.05 -8.52 -35.97
N LEU A 55 1.72 -7.92 -37.13
CA LEU A 55 1.45 -6.49 -37.24
C LEU A 55 0.22 -6.07 -36.42
N VAL A 56 -0.85 -6.86 -36.46
CA VAL A 56 -2.06 -6.60 -35.65
C VAL A 56 -1.74 -6.74 -34.16
N LEU A 57 -1.01 -7.77 -33.74
CA LEU A 57 -0.58 -7.92 -32.35
C LEU A 57 0.32 -6.77 -31.89
N ALA A 58 1.29 -6.36 -32.71
CA ALA A 58 2.16 -5.22 -32.42
C ALA A 58 1.37 -3.91 -32.31
N LEU A 59 0.38 -3.70 -33.18
CA LEU A 59 -0.53 -2.54 -33.13
C LEU A 59 -1.43 -2.58 -31.89
N VAL A 60 -1.93 -3.75 -31.49
CA VAL A 60 -2.70 -3.92 -30.25
C VAL A 60 -1.82 -3.66 -29.02
N CYS A 61 -0.58 -4.14 -29.00
CA CYS A 61 0.38 -3.83 -27.94
C CYS A 61 0.73 -2.34 -27.89
N LEU A 62 0.91 -1.68 -29.04
CA LEU A 62 1.14 -0.23 -29.12
C LEU A 62 -0.10 0.57 -28.66
N ALA A 63 -1.30 0.15 -29.05
CA ALA A 63 -2.55 0.75 -28.58
C ALA A 63 -2.74 0.57 -27.07
N ALA A 64 -2.37 -0.59 -26.52
CA ALA A 64 -2.37 -0.83 -25.07
C ALA A 64 -1.36 0.07 -24.34
N LEU A 65 -0.15 0.24 -24.89
CA LEU A 65 0.86 1.17 -24.35
C LEU A 65 0.39 2.64 -24.38
N VAL A 66 -0.32 3.05 -25.43
CA VAL A 66 -0.90 4.40 -25.53
C VAL A 66 -2.09 4.58 -24.60
N SER A 67 -2.91 3.54 -24.37
CA SER A 67 -4.02 3.58 -23.40
C SER A 67 -3.56 3.62 -21.94
N GLY A 68 -2.34 3.14 -21.65
CA GLY A 68 -1.69 3.29 -20.34
C GLY A 68 -1.00 4.64 -20.13
N TYR A 69 -0.86 5.45 -21.20
CA TYR A 69 -0.35 6.81 -21.09
C TYR A 69 -1.51 7.73 -20.67
N ALA A 70 -1.69 7.89 -19.36
CA ALA A 70 -2.50 8.97 -18.83
C ALA A 70 -1.88 10.28 -19.34
N VAL A 71 -2.49 10.90 -20.36
CA VAL A 71 -2.17 12.28 -20.72
C VAL A 71 -2.41 13.09 -19.45
N PRO A 72 -1.38 13.71 -18.84
CA PRO A 72 -1.60 14.52 -17.66
C PRO A 72 -2.63 15.57 -18.06
N GLU A 73 -3.81 15.50 -17.45
CA GLU A 73 -4.85 16.49 -17.63
C GLU A 73 -4.18 17.84 -17.40
N LYS A 74 -4.22 18.72 -18.42
CA LYS A 74 -3.61 20.07 -18.36
C LYS A 74 -3.85 20.61 -16.96
N GLU A 75 -2.78 20.78 -16.16
CA GLU A 75 -2.89 21.24 -14.77
C GLU A 75 -3.84 22.44 -14.73
N ARG A 76 -5.06 22.24 -14.21
CA ARG A 76 -5.96 23.35 -13.94
C ARG A 76 -5.37 24.11 -12.76
N LYS A 77 -4.49 25.06 -13.05
CA LYS A 77 -3.95 25.99 -12.07
C LYS A 77 -5.06 26.96 -11.69
N VAL A 78 -5.80 26.63 -10.64
CA VAL A 78 -6.67 27.59 -9.98
C VAL A 78 -5.77 28.58 -9.24
N LEU A 79 -5.94 29.88 -9.53
CA LEU A 79 -5.13 30.91 -8.87
C LEU A 79 -5.60 31.02 -7.42
N ALA A 80 -4.74 30.63 -6.47
CA ALA A 80 -5.05 30.73 -5.06
C ALA A 80 -5.09 32.19 -4.60
N ASP A 81 -6.07 32.53 -3.76
CA ASP A 81 -6.13 33.85 -3.14
C ASP A 81 -5.06 34.02 -2.03
N LYS A 82 -4.89 35.25 -1.57
CA LYS A 82 -3.88 35.61 -0.56
C LYS A 82 -4.13 34.91 0.78
N GLU A 83 -5.38 34.70 1.15
CA GLU A 83 -5.77 34.06 2.41
C GLU A 83 -5.43 32.58 2.38
N PHE A 84 -5.81 31.87 1.31
CA PHE A 84 -5.44 30.48 1.06
C PHE A 84 -3.93 30.29 1.12
N LEU A 85 -3.14 31.13 0.42
CA LEU A 85 -1.68 31.04 0.41
C LEU A 85 -1.08 31.29 1.81
N SER A 86 -1.67 32.20 2.58
CA SER A 86 -1.24 32.45 3.96
C SER A 86 -1.51 31.25 4.86
N ARG A 87 -2.71 30.68 4.79
CA ARG A 87 -3.12 29.51 5.56
C ARG A 87 -2.33 28.26 5.16
N GLN A 88 -2.13 28.02 3.87
CA GLN A 88 -1.27 26.94 3.36
C GLN A 88 0.14 27.03 3.95
N LYS A 89 0.75 28.23 4.00
CA LYS A 89 2.07 28.43 4.63
C LYS A 89 2.04 28.12 6.13
N GLN A 90 0.99 28.51 6.84
CA GLN A 90 0.83 28.18 8.26
C GLN A 90 0.74 26.67 8.49
N ILE A 91 -0.08 25.97 7.71
CA ILE A 91 -0.24 24.51 7.79
C ILE A 91 1.06 23.78 7.48
N LEU A 92 1.80 24.18 6.43
CA LEU A 92 3.08 23.56 6.08
C LEU A 92 4.12 23.62 7.20
N ARG A 93 4.09 24.67 8.01
CA ARG A 93 5.01 24.81 9.15
C ARG A 93 4.77 23.77 10.24
N LEU A 94 3.56 23.21 10.33
CA LEU A 94 3.23 22.18 11.31
C LEU A 94 3.80 20.80 10.95
N PHE A 95 4.10 20.55 9.68
CA PHE A 95 4.76 19.31 9.21
C PHE A 95 6.28 19.32 9.40
N VAL A 96 6.88 20.47 9.68
CA VAL A 96 8.34 20.57 9.83
C VAL A 96 8.77 19.93 11.15
N ARG A 97 9.65 18.91 11.08
CA ARG A 97 10.27 18.25 12.24
C ARG A 97 9.26 17.83 13.31
N ILE A 98 8.21 17.09 12.93
CA ILE A 98 7.11 16.70 13.83
C ILE A 98 7.59 16.01 15.11
N GLN A 99 8.72 15.31 15.07
CA GLN A 99 9.29 14.61 16.22
C GLN A 99 10.06 15.53 17.19
N GLN A 100 10.22 16.81 16.85
CA GLN A 100 10.89 17.82 17.67
C GLN A 100 9.95 18.99 18.00
N PRO A 101 10.14 19.67 19.13
CA PRO A 101 9.42 20.92 19.40
C PRO A 101 9.56 21.88 18.21
N THR A 102 8.54 22.68 17.96
CA THR A 102 8.58 23.64 16.86
C THR A 102 9.73 24.64 17.07
N LEU A 103 10.39 25.02 15.98
CA LEU A 103 11.43 26.06 15.99
C LEU A 103 10.85 27.47 15.78
N TYR A 104 9.57 27.53 15.41
CA TYR A 104 8.89 28.77 15.07
C TYR A 104 8.37 29.46 16.32
N GLN A 105 8.90 30.66 16.62
CA GLN A 105 8.66 31.35 17.88
C GLN A 105 7.18 31.74 18.08
N ASP A 106 6.51 32.20 17.03
CA ASP A 106 5.07 32.48 17.03
C ASP A 106 4.23 31.22 17.33
N LEU A 107 4.63 30.04 16.82
CA LEU A 107 3.94 28.79 17.13
C LEU A 107 4.21 28.34 18.58
N ILE A 108 5.40 28.61 19.11
CA ILE A 108 5.72 28.38 20.54
C ILE A 108 4.82 29.26 21.42
N GLU A 109 4.67 30.53 21.07
CA GLU A 109 3.84 31.49 21.81
C GLU A 109 2.35 31.09 21.78
N ILE A 110 1.83 30.70 20.62
CA ILE A 110 0.47 30.16 20.49
C ILE A 110 0.32 28.91 21.36
N SER A 111 1.27 27.98 21.28
CA SER A 111 1.20 26.73 22.04
C SER A 111 1.19 26.95 23.56
N LYS A 112 1.86 28.00 24.06
CA LYS A 112 1.90 28.33 25.50
C LYS A 112 0.67 29.10 25.97
N SER A 113 0.10 29.93 25.11
CA SER A 113 -1.02 30.82 25.46
C SER A 113 -2.40 30.22 25.19
N TYR A 114 -2.50 29.27 24.26
CA TYR A 114 -3.77 28.67 23.89
C TYR A 114 -4.19 27.56 24.87
N SER A 115 -5.36 27.74 25.48
CA SER A 115 -6.02 26.73 26.31
C SER A 115 -7.28 26.21 25.61
N ILE A 116 -7.32 24.91 25.32
CA ILE A 116 -8.52 24.25 24.75
C ILE A 116 -9.71 24.39 25.71
N GLU A 117 -9.46 24.24 27.02
CA GLU A 117 -10.49 24.28 28.06
C GLU A 117 -11.15 25.66 28.18
N GLU A 118 -10.37 26.74 28.04
CA GLU A 118 -10.89 28.11 28.08
C GLU A 118 -11.61 28.52 26.79
N ASN A 119 -11.44 27.75 25.70
CA ASN A 119 -12.02 28.01 24.39
C ASN A 119 -13.05 26.95 23.98
N ILE A 120 -13.63 26.20 24.93
CA ILE A 120 -14.61 25.14 24.67
C ILE A 120 -15.81 25.63 23.84
N ASP A 121 -16.20 26.89 23.99
CA ASP A 121 -17.30 27.52 23.26
C ASP A 121 -17.02 27.67 21.75
N LYS A 122 -15.75 27.56 21.32
CA LYS A 122 -15.33 27.63 19.92
C LYS A 122 -15.40 26.29 19.18
N TYR A 123 -15.89 25.24 19.83
CA TYR A 123 -16.06 23.92 19.24
C TYR A 123 -17.55 23.56 19.11
N ALA A 124 -17.88 22.76 18.09
CA ALA A 124 -19.24 22.33 17.80
C ALA A 124 -19.83 21.46 18.91
N PHE A 125 -19.01 20.58 19.51
CA PHE A 125 -19.45 19.64 20.56
C PHE A 125 -18.68 19.83 21.88
N PRO A 126 -19.07 20.81 22.72
CA PRO A 126 -18.41 21.10 24.00
C PRO A 126 -18.23 19.91 24.95
N LYS A 127 -19.10 18.90 24.88
CA LYS A 127 -19.01 17.69 25.72
C LYS A 127 -17.81 16.83 25.33
N GLU A 128 -17.56 16.64 24.03
CA GLU A 128 -16.43 15.86 23.53
C GLU A 128 -15.11 16.58 23.82
N VAL A 129 -15.08 17.91 23.73
CA VAL A 129 -13.90 18.70 24.14
C VAL A 129 -13.59 18.52 25.62
N LYS A 130 -14.61 18.54 26.50
CA LYS A 130 -14.41 18.28 27.94
C LYS A 130 -13.87 16.88 28.20
N LYS A 131 -14.37 15.87 27.48
CA LYS A 131 -13.86 14.49 27.54
C LYS A 131 -12.40 14.43 27.10
N PHE A 132 -12.06 15.06 25.99
CA PHE A 132 -10.68 15.15 25.51
C PHE A 132 -9.75 15.78 26.56
N VAL A 133 -10.11 16.94 27.10
CA VAL A 133 -9.31 17.64 28.12
C VAL A 133 -9.15 16.80 29.38
N PHE A 134 -10.20 16.10 29.82
CA PHE A 134 -10.14 15.19 30.95
C PHE A 134 -9.15 14.04 30.72
N LEU A 135 -9.25 13.36 29.57
CA LEU A 135 -8.35 12.25 29.20
C LEU A 135 -6.90 12.71 29.06
N TYR A 136 -6.68 13.89 28.49
CA TYR A 136 -5.36 14.51 28.41
C TYR A 136 -4.75 14.74 29.80
N LYS A 137 -5.50 15.36 30.71
CA LYS A 137 -5.05 15.58 32.09
C LYS A 137 -4.83 14.28 32.86
N ALA A 138 -5.56 13.21 32.52
CA ALA A 138 -5.42 11.89 33.11
C ALA A 138 -4.21 11.09 32.57
N GLY A 139 -3.48 11.60 31.58
CA GLY A 139 -2.32 10.91 31.00
C GLY A 139 -2.67 9.77 30.04
N PHE A 140 -3.86 9.83 29.42
CA PHE A 140 -4.32 8.80 28.48
C PHE A 140 -3.53 8.77 27.16
N PHE A 141 -2.94 9.88 26.74
CA PHE A 141 -2.27 9.98 25.44
C PHE A 141 -0.84 9.44 25.47
N LEU A 142 -0.45 8.84 24.35
CA LEU A 142 0.85 8.23 24.13
C LEU A 142 1.98 9.24 24.39
N PRO A 143 3.04 8.86 25.13
CA PRO A 143 4.21 9.70 25.30
C PRO A 143 4.87 10.07 23.97
N ARG A 144 5.58 11.20 23.96
CA ARG A 144 6.18 11.76 22.74
C ARG A 144 7.30 10.90 22.15
N SER A 145 7.96 10.10 22.98
CA SER A 145 9.05 9.19 22.60
C SER A 145 8.59 7.88 21.98
N ASP A 146 7.31 7.55 22.14
CA ASP A 146 6.82 6.20 21.89
C ASP A 146 6.30 6.07 20.45
N ILE A 147 6.21 4.82 20.00
CA ILE A 147 5.85 4.50 18.61
C ILE A 147 4.33 4.48 18.50
N PHE A 148 3.80 5.36 17.66
CA PHE A 148 2.40 5.32 17.28
C PHE A 148 2.17 4.26 16.19
N VAL A 149 1.20 3.38 16.44
CA VAL A 149 0.76 2.34 15.51
C VAL A 149 -0.75 2.49 15.30
N PRO A 150 -1.23 2.92 14.12
CA PRO A 150 -2.65 3.19 13.88
C PRO A 150 -3.60 2.00 14.06
N LEU A 151 -3.08 0.77 13.96
CA LEU A 151 -3.87 -0.46 14.11
C LEU A 151 -4.03 -0.87 15.58
N GLU A 152 -3.14 -0.41 16.47
CA GLU A 152 -3.27 -0.67 17.90
C GLU A 152 -4.50 0.05 18.45
N LYS A 153 -5.33 -0.67 19.20
CA LYS A 153 -6.66 -0.19 19.62
C LYS A 153 -6.58 1.12 20.40
N GLU A 154 -5.69 1.20 21.38
CA GLU A 154 -5.54 2.40 22.23
C GLU A 154 -5.01 3.60 21.43
N HIS A 155 -4.03 3.35 20.55
CA HIS A 155 -3.49 4.38 19.66
C HIS A 155 -4.55 4.90 18.68
N SER A 156 -5.33 4.00 18.09
CA SER A 156 -6.45 4.33 17.22
C SER A 156 -7.50 5.17 17.93
N GLU A 157 -7.79 4.88 19.21
CA GLU A 157 -8.74 5.66 20.02
C GLU A 157 -8.21 7.07 20.29
N GLN A 158 -6.94 7.22 20.67
CA GLN A 158 -6.31 8.53 20.85
C GLN A 158 -6.33 9.35 19.55
N ALA A 159 -6.05 8.71 18.42
CA ALA A 159 -6.08 9.33 17.09
C ALA A 159 -7.51 9.74 16.67
N LYS A 160 -8.53 8.94 17.00
CA LYS A 160 -9.95 9.29 16.82
C LYS A 160 -10.28 10.55 17.63
N LEU A 161 -10.01 10.56 18.93
CA LEU A 161 -10.31 11.68 19.83
C LEU A 161 -9.67 12.99 19.37
N LEU A 162 -8.42 12.96 18.92
CA LEU A 162 -7.75 14.15 18.41
C LEU A 162 -8.29 14.59 17.03
N SER A 163 -8.70 13.65 16.18
CA SER A 163 -9.33 13.97 14.89
C SER A 163 -10.68 14.64 15.08
N GLU A 164 -11.48 14.16 16.03
CA GLU A 164 -12.76 14.76 16.41
C GLU A 164 -12.55 16.18 16.95
N LEU A 165 -11.59 16.39 17.85
CA LEU A 165 -11.28 17.72 18.37
C LEU A 165 -10.92 18.72 17.25
N PHE A 166 -10.14 18.30 16.26
CA PHE A 166 -9.80 19.12 15.10
C PHE A 166 -11.00 19.39 14.19
N TYR A 167 -11.83 18.38 13.96
CA TYR A 167 -13.03 18.51 13.14
C TYR A 167 -14.06 19.45 13.79
N ASP A 168 -14.19 19.39 15.11
CA ASP A 168 -15.16 20.15 15.90
C ASP A 168 -14.85 21.64 15.99
N ALA A 169 -13.63 22.08 15.69
CA ALA A 169 -13.27 23.49 15.68
C ALA A 169 -14.14 24.27 14.67
N LYS A 170 -14.88 25.28 15.14
CA LYS A 170 -15.88 26.00 14.31
C LYS A 170 -15.28 26.80 13.16
N ASP A 171 -14.03 27.21 13.28
CA ASP A 171 -13.32 28.02 12.30
C ASP A 171 -11.85 27.61 12.17
N TYR A 172 -11.22 28.12 11.12
CA TYR A 172 -9.82 27.87 10.80
C TYR A 172 -8.86 28.32 11.92
N ASP A 173 -9.12 29.46 12.58
CA ASP A 173 -8.22 29.99 13.61
C ASP A 173 -8.20 29.08 14.85
N THR A 174 -9.37 28.60 15.27
CA THR A 174 -9.53 27.63 16.35
C THR A 174 -8.87 26.30 15.96
N PHE A 175 -9.09 25.81 14.74
CA PHE A 175 -8.44 24.61 14.23
C PHE A 175 -6.91 24.74 14.25
N PHE A 176 -6.39 25.85 13.72
CA PHE A 176 -4.95 26.10 13.65
C PHE A 176 -4.31 26.19 15.05
N LYS A 177 -4.91 26.93 15.98
CA LYS A 177 -4.41 27.03 17.37
C LYS A 177 -4.46 25.69 18.09
N THR A 178 -5.51 24.90 17.87
CA THR A 178 -5.62 23.54 18.39
C THR A 178 -4.52 22.64 17.80
N ALA A 179 -4.25 22.73 16.50
CA ALA A 179 -3.18 21.97 15.84
C ALA A 179 -1.79 22.37 16.35
N VAL A 180 -1.54 23.67 16.56
CA VAL A 180 -0.29 24.16 17.17
C VAL A 180 -0.12 23.61 18.59
N TRP A 181 -1.18 23.62 19.39
CA TRP A 181 -1.16 23.05 20.73
C TRP A 181 -0.86 21.54 20.67
N ALA A 182 -1.61 20.78 19.87
CA ALA A 182 -1.47 19.33 19.77
C ALA A 182 -0.08 18.90 19.30
N ARG A 183 0.48 19.60 18.31
CA ARG A 183 1.84 19.34 17.78
C ARG A 183 2.92 19.40 18.87
N ASN A 184 2.75 20.25 19.87
CA ASN A 184 3.75 20.43 20.93
C ASN A 184 3.50 19.57 22.17
N HIS A 185 2.26 19.14 22.41
CA HIS A 185 1.88 18.42 23.64
C HIS A 185 1.66 16.92 23.43
N LEU A 186 1.37 16.46 22.22
CA LEU A 186 1.04 15.07 21.94
C LEU A 186 2.15 14.36 21.16
N ASN A 187 2.04 13.02 21.09
CA ASN A 187 2.88 12.20 20.24
C ASN A 187 2.82 12.65 18.77
N GLY A 188 3.98 12.73 18.11
CA GLY A 188 4.08 13.25 16.74
C GLY A 188 3.37 12.39 15.70
N GLY A 189 3.29 11.06 15.91
CA GLY A 189 2.54 10.13 15.06
C GLY A 189 1.03 10.29 15.21
N VAL A 190 0.53 10.36 16.46
CA VAL A 190 -0.89 10.65 16.75
C VAL A 190 -1.28 11.99 16.13
N PHE A 191 -0.46 13.03 16.34
CA PHE A 191 -0.67 14.34 15.73
C PHE A 191 -0.70 14.27 14.20
N LEU A 192 0.31 13.67 13.56
CA LEU A 192 0.40 13.62 12.09
C LEU A 192 -0.81 12.92 11.48
N TYR A 193 -1.20 11.78 12.04
CA TYR A 193 -2.35 11.01 11.58
C TYR A 193 -3.66 11.82 11.71
N SER A 194 -3.94 12.35 12.90
CA SER A 194 -5.20 13.08 13.16
C SER A 194 -5.26 14.41 12.39
N PHE A 195 -4.14 15.11 12.26
CA PHE A 195 -4.06 16.39 11.58
C PHE A 195 -4.29 16.27 10.07
N THR A 196 -3.58 15.36 9.40
CA THR A 196 -3.74 15.13 7.96
C THR A 196 -5.14 14.62 7.61
N ARG A 197 -5.72 13.74 8.43
CA ARG A 197 -7.11 13.30 8.29
C ARG A 197 -8.09 14.47 8.40
N SER A 198 -7.90 15.32 9.40
CA SER A 198 -8.79 16.46 9.63
C SER A 198 -8.70 17.51 8.53
N LEU A 199 -7.49 17.73 7.97
CA LEU A 199 -7.31 18.62 6.82
C LEU A 199 -8.17 18.21 5.63
N GLN A 200 -8.27 16.91 5.36
CA GLN A 200 -9.08 16.41 4.25
C GLN A 200 -10.58 16.35 4.56
N ALA A 201 -10.94 16.16 5.83
CA ALA A 201 -12.34 16.06 6.25
C ALA A 201 -13.02 17.43 6.35
N ARG A 202 -12.30 18.49 6.71
CA ARG A 202 -12.88 19.82 6.92
C ARG A 202 -13.02 20.59 5.61
N GLU A 203 -14.21 21.15 5.39
CA GLU A 203 -14.54 21.94 4.20
C GLU A 203 -13.61 23.15 3.96
N ASP A 204 -13.15 23.81 5.02
CA ASP A 204 -12.28 24.99 4.95
C ASP A 204 -10.79 24.67 4.70
N THR A 205 -10.40 23.39 4.71
CA THR A 205 -9.01 22.95 4.54
C THR A 205 -8.77 21.80 3.55
N LYS A 206 -9.83 21.17 3.02
CA LYS A 206 -9.74 19.97 2.14
C LYS A 206 -8.94 20.14 0.85
N PHE A 207 -8.69 21.38 0.43
CA PHE A 207 -7.90 21.70 -0.76
C PHE A 207 -6.46 22.10 -0.43
N PHE A 208 -6.05 22.10 0.84
CA PHE A 208 -4.66 22.35 1.19
C PHE A 208 -3.77 21.20 0.75
N TYR A 209 -2.59 21.56 0.26
CA TYR A 209 -1.55 20.61 -0.06
C TYR A 209 -1.01 19.99 1.22
N ILE A 210 -0.96 18.67 1.25
CA ILE A 210 -0.35 17.85 2.31
C ILE A 210 0.92 17.23 1.72
N PRO A 211 2.10 17.46 2.33
CA PRO A 211 3.32 16.80 1.88
C PRO A 211 3.21 15.28 2.02
N PRO A 212 3.84 14.50 1.13
CA PRO A 212 3.83 13.05 1.24
C PRO A 212 4.52 12.57 2.52
N TYR A 213 4.08 11.42 3.05
CA TYR A 213 4.60 10.87 4.31
C TYR A 213 6.12 10.67 4.33
N TYR A 214 6.73 10.28 3.22
CA TYR A 214 8.18 10.08 3.12
C TYR A 214 8.99 11.38 3.29
N GLU A 215 8.40 12.56 3.09
CA GLU A 215 9.04 13.86 3.40
C GLU A 215 8.88 14.23 4.88
N ILE A 216 7.77 13.86 5.51
CA ILE A 216 7.44 14.24 6.88
C ILE A 216 8.06 13.27 7.91
N TYR A 217 7.99 11.98 7.61
CA TYR A 217 8.46 10.88 8.45
C TYR A 217 9.25 9.85 7.62
N PRO A 218 10.51 10.16 7.26
CA PRO A 218 11.32 9.33 6.35
C PRO A 218 11.77 7.99 6.95
N PHE A 219 11.69 7.84 8.28
CA PHE A 219 12.20 6.69 9.04
C PHE A 219 11.63 5.32 8.61
N LEU A 220 10.43 5.30 8.02
CA LEU A 220 9.77 4.09 7.51
C LEU A 220 9.78 3.99 5.98
N PHE A 221 10.53 4.86 5.30
CA PHE A 221 10.64 4.90 3.84
C PHE A 221 12.09 4.83 3.34
N VAL A 222 13.05 4.92 4.25
CA VAL A 222 14.48 5.00 3.92
C VAL A 222 15.24 4.04 4.81
N ASP A 223 16.16 3.29 4.20
CA ASP A 223 17.04 2.33 4.88
C ASP A 223 17.75 2.97 6.08
N GLU A 224 17.79 2.25 7.20
CA GLU A 224 18.33 2.72 8.47
C GLU A 224 19.80 3.13 8.40
N HIS A 225 20.60 2.49 7.53
CA HIS A 225 22.00 2.88 7.30
C HIS A 225 22.09 4.24 6.63
N VAL A 226 21.17 4.55 5.72
CA VAL A 226 21.12 5.88 5.10
C VAL A 226 20.70 6.93 6.12
N ILE A 227 19.73 6.63 6.98
CA ILE A 227 19.39 7.53 8.11
C ILE A 227 20.60 7.75 9.02
N GLN A 228 21.42 6.72 9.25
CA GLN A 228 22.65 6.86 10.04
C GLN A 228 23.65 7.80 9.36
N ASN A 229 23.87 7.62 8.06
CA ASN A 229 24.73 8.50 7.26
C ASN A 229 24.23 9.96 7.25
N VAL A 230 22.91 10.19 7.29
CA VAL A 230 22.33 11.54 7.42
C VAL A 230 22.78 12.19 8.73
N TYR A 231 22.75 11.45 9.85
CA TYR A 231 23.18 12.00 11.14
C TYR A 231 24.67 12.32 11.15
N GLU A 232 25.51 11.42 10.64
CA GLU A 232 26.96 11.64 10.53
C GLU A 232 27.28 12.85 9.67
N ALA A 233 26.69 12.92 8.47
CA ALA A 233 26.87 14.05 7.57
C ALA A 233 26.37 15.37 8.19
N ARG A 234 25.28 15.33 8.96
CA ARG A 234 24.77 16.50 9.67
C ARG A 234 25.76 16.99 10.73
N LEU A 235 26.33 16.09 11.53
CA LEU A 235 27.32 16.45 12.55
C LEU A 235 28.55 17.11 11.91
N THR A 236 29.10 16.52 10.85
CA THR A 236 30.25 17.11 10.13
C THR A 236 29.91 18.43 9.45
N SER A 237 28.71 18.58 8.88
CA SER A 237 28.29 19.84 8.24
C SER A 237 28.15 21.02 9.21
N VAL A 238 27.75 20.74 10.46
CA VAL A 238 27.67 21.76 11.51
C VAL A 238 29.07 22.26 11.85
N GLU A 239 30.05 21.37 11.91
CA GLU A 239 31.45 21.73 12.17
C GLU A 239 32.07 22.54 11.04
N SER A 240 31.72 22.24 9.78
CA SER A 240 32.26 22.95 8.60
C SER A 240 31.53 24.26 8.27
N GLY A 241 30.35 24.51 8.86
CA GLY A 241 29.53 25.69 8.56
C GLY A 241 28.84 25.66 7.18
N GLU A 242 28.82 24.51 6.51
CA GLU A 242 28.19 24.37 5.19
C GLU A 242 26.66 24.25 5.30
N SER A 243 25.95 25.06 4.51
CA SER A 243 24.48 25.06 4.44
C SER A 243 23.92 24.43 3.15
N LYS A 244 24.71 23.60 2.45
CA LYS A 244 24.29 23.00 1.18
C LYS A 244 23.42 21.76 1.41
N PRO A 245 22.46 21.46 0.52
CA PRO A 245 21.76 20.18 0.53
C PRO A 245 22.74 19.02 0.41
N ILE A 246 22.59 18.01 1.27
CA ILE A 246 23.39 16.79 1.25
C ILE A 246 22.59 15.73 0.50
N VAL A 247 23.19 15.17 -0.54
CA VAL A 247 22.57 14.11 -1.35
C VAL A 247 23.22 12.78 -0.99
N LEU A 248 22.42 11.87 -0.42
CA LEU A 248 22.84 10.51 -0.11
C LEU A 248 22.13 9.54 -1.04
N LYS A 249 22.88 8.58 -1.57
CA LYS A 249 22.32 7.50 -2.37
C LYS A 249 21.79 6.41 -1.44
N SER A 250 20.59 5.92 -1.73
CA SER A 250 19.96 4.79 -1.04
C SER A 250 19.69 3.71 -2.08
N ASN A 251 20.07 2.48 -1.76
CA ASN A 251 19.75 1.30 -2.56
C ASN A 251 18.59 0.56 -1.88
N TYR A 252 17.80 -0.14 -2.67
CA TYR A 252 16.82 -1.12 -2.17
C TYR A 252 17.53 -2.28 -1.44
N THR A 253 16.84 -2.90 -0.48
CA THR A 253 17.46 -3.91 0.40
C THR A 253 17.86 -5.18 -0.35
N GLY A 254 17.13 -5.54 -1.41
CA GLY A 254 17.32 -6.77 -2.20
C GLY A 254 18.62 -6.89 -3.01
N TYR A 255 19.49 -5.87 -2.97
CA TYR A 255 20.79 -5.91 -3.66
C TYR A 255 21.77 -6.95 -3.08
N TRP A 256 21.59 -7.40 -1.84
CA TRP A 256 22.61 -8.20 -1.13
C TRP A 256 22.26 -9.68 -0.90
N ASP A 257 21.00 -10.10 -0.98
CA ASP A 257 20.58 -11.45 -0.54
C ASP A 257 19.53 -12.13 -1.44
N SER A 258 19.46 -11.74 -2.73
CA SER A 258 18.52 -12.33 -3.71
C SER A 258 18.71 -13.84 -3.93
N GLU A 259 19.83 -14.42 -3.48
CA GLU A 259 20.08 -15.86 -3.52
C GLU A 259 19.40 -16.63 -2.38
N ARG A 260 19.09 -15.98 -1.25
CA ARG A 260 18.42 -16.62 -0.10
C ARG A 260 16.91 -16.38 -0.07
N ASN A 261 16.46 -15.23 -0.57
CA ASN A 261 15.04 -14.91 -0.66
C ASN A 261 14.68 -14.44 -2.08
N PRO A 262 13.91 -15.23 -2.85
CA PRO A 262 13.54 -14.84 -4.22
C PRO A 262 12.65 -13.58 -4.26
N GLU A 263 11.94 -13.25 -3.17
CA GLU A 263 11.12 -12.03 -3.09
C GLU A 263 11.94 -10.74 -3.09
N ASP A 264 13.22 -10.80 -2.73
CA ASP A 264 14.10 -9.62 -2.68
C ASP A 264 14.30 -8.97 -4.06
N ILE A 265 14.12 -9.74 -5.15
CA ILE A 265 14.16 -9.22 -6.52
C ILE A 265 13.11 -8.12 -6.73
N LEU A 266 11.99 -8.17 -6.01
CA LEU A 266 10.90 -7.20 -6.10
C LEU A 266 11.11 -5.96 -5.22
N ALA A 267 12.24 -5.82 -4.52
CA ALA A 267 12.46 -4.73 -3.58
C ALA A 267 12.28 -3.33 -4.22
N TYR A 268 12.65 -3.16 -5.49
CA TYR A 268 12.44 -1.89 -6.19
C TYR A 268 10.96 -1.49 -6.30
N PHE A 269 10.05 -2.47 -6.30
CA PHE A 269 8.60 -2.25 -6.34
C PHE A 269 8.03 -2.18 -4.93
N THR A 270 8.35 -3.15 -4.07
CA THR A 270 7.76 -3.26 -2.73
C THR A 270 8.28 -2.21 -1.75
N GLU A 271 9.47 -1.66 -1.97
CA GLU A 271 10.06 -0.57 -1.18
C GLU A 271 9.95 0.80 -1.87
N ASP A 272 9.26 0.88 -3.02
CA ASP A 272 9.02 2.16 -3.67
C ASP A 272 8.25 3.11 -2.72
N VAL A 273 8.78 4.32 -2.53
CA VAL A 273 8.21 5.30 -1.61
C VAL A 273 6.83 5.76 -2.05
N GLY A 274 6.56 5.78 -3.36
CA GLY A 274 5.28 6.13 -3.95
C GLY A 274 4.22 5.06 -3.67
N LEU A 275 4.55 3.78 -3.88
CA LEU A 275 3.65 2.66 -3.58
C LEU A 275 3.31 2.60 -2.09
N ASN A 276 4.31 2.73 -1.22
CA ASN A 276 4.11 2.71 0.23
C ASN A 276 3.33 3.94 0.73
N ALA A 277 3.59 5.11 0.16
CA ALA A 277 2.80 6.31 0.45
C ALA A 277 1.35 6.10 0.00
N PHE A 278 1.11 5.62 -1.21
CA PHE A 278 -0.23 5.34 -1.73
C PHE A 278 -1.04 4.42 -0.80
N ASN A 279 -0.42 3.32 -0.33
CA ASN A 279 -1.08 2.43 0.61
C ASN A 279 -1.30 3.06 1.99
N SER A 280 -0.36 3.87 2.46
CA SER A 280 -0.52 4.62 3.72
C SER A 280 -1.68 5.62 3.63
N GLU A 281 -1.81 6.33 2.52
CA GLU A 281 -2.90 7.27 2.27
C GLU A 281 -4.26 6.59 2.22
N TRP A 282 -4.35 5.42 1.57
CA TRP A 282 -5.57 4.62 1.53
C TRP A 282 -6.08 4.28 2.94
N ASN A 283 -5.22 3.69 3.77
CA ASN A 283 -5.57 3.27 5.13
C ASN A 283 -5.92 4.47 6.04
N ARG A 284 -5.33 5.63 5.77
CA ARG A 284 -5.62 6.86 6.50
C ARG A 284 -6.95 7.50 6.09
N LEU A 285 -7.31 7.46 4.81
CA LEU A 285 -8.59 7.95 4.30
C LEU A 285 -9.74 7.08 4.81
N TYR A 286 -9.56 5.76 4.78
CA TYR A 286 -10.55 4.78 5.18
C TYR A 286 -10.06 3.94 6.37
N PRO A 287 -9.98 4.51 7.58
CA PRO A 287 -9.54 3.74 8.72
C PRO A 287 -10.68 2.87 9.25
N SER A 288 -10.32 1.71 9.79
CA SER A 288 -11.26 0.72 10.31
C SER A 288 -12.21 1.29 11.39
N TRP A 289 -11.73 2.21 12.22
CA TRP A 289 -12.56 2.82 13.27
C TRP A 289 -13.64 3.80 12.75
N PHE A 290 -13.57 4.25 11.48
CA PHE A 290 -14.47 5.29 10.99
C PHE A 290 -15.89 4.78 10.73
N ASN A 291 -16.86 5.37 11.43
CA ASN A 291 -18.28 5.04 11.33
C ASN A 291 -19.05 6.12 10.54
N THR A 292 -19.45 5.79 9.32
CA THR A 292 -20.18 6.72 8.43
C THR A 292 -21.53 7.16 9.01
N THR A 293 -22.19 6.32 9.82
CA THR A 293 -23.47 6.65 10.45
C THR A 293 -23.27 7.61 11.63
N GLU A 294 -22.23 7.39 12.45
CA GLU A 294 -21.87 8.25 13.58
C GLU A 294 -21.57 9.68 13.11
N TYR A 295 -20.83 9.81 12.01
CA TYR A 295 -20.42 11.12 11.47
C TYR A 295 -21.38 11.68 10.42
N ASN A 296 -22.50 11.01 10.12
CA ASN A 296 -23.44 11.39 9.07
C ASN A 296 -22.76 11.67 7.71
N VAL A 297 -21.77 10.83 7.35
CA VAL A 297 -21.02 10.90 6.09
C VAL A 297 -21.48 9.76 5.21
N ASN A 298 -21.96 10.03 4.00
CA ASN A 298 -22.27 8.98 3.04
C ASN A 298 -21.06 8.71 2.14
N ILE A 299 -20.50 7.50 2.22
CA ILE A 299 -19.49 7.00 1.28
C ILE A 299 -20.16 5.88 0.49
N ASP A 300 -20.49 6.16 -0.76
CA ASP A 300 -21.11 5.18 -1.64
C ASP A 300 -20.19 3.96 -1.82
N ARG A 301 -20.72 2.78 -1.49
CA ARG A 301 -20.07 1.47 -1.71
C ARG A 301 -18.64 1.36 -1.16
N ARG A 302 -18.37 1.92 0.03
CA ARG A 302 -17.04 1.89 0.69
C ARG A 302 -16.45 0.49 0.81
N GLY A 303 -17.23 -0.51 1.21
CA GLY A 303 -16.75 -1.89 1.32
C GLY A 303 -16.38 -2.49 -0.03
N GLU A 304 -17.16 -2.23 -1.08
CA GLU A 304 -16.81 -2.69 -2.42
C GLU A 304 -15.56 -1.99 -2.96
N LEU A 305 -15.40 -0.69 -2.69
CA LEU A 305 -14.19 0.05 -3.02
C LEU A 305 -12.96 -0.55 -2.34
N PHE A 306 -13.08 -1.00 -1.09
CA PHE A 306 -12.02 -1.73 -0.40
C PHE A 306 -11.64 -3.03 -1.12
N ILE A 307 -12.61 -3.87 -1.49
CA ILE A 307 -12.35 -5.12 -2.23
C ILE A 307 -11.67 -4.80 -3.57
N TYR A 308 -12.16 -3.78 -4.27
CA TYR A 308 -11.58 -3.32 -5.53
C TYR A 308 -10.13 -2.87 -5.35
N TYR A 309 -9.85 -2.05 -4.34
CA TYR A 309 -8.50 -1.57 -4.02
C TYR A 309 -7.54 -2.74 -3.77
N GLN A 310 -7.91 -3.67 -2.88
CA GLN A 310 -7.07 -4.84 -2.57
C GLN A 310 -6.82 -5.70 -3.82
N LYS A 311 -7.85 -5.92 -4.64
CA LYS A 311 -7.73 -6.68 -5.88
C LYS A 311 -6.80 -6.00 -6.88
N GLN A 312 -6.89 -4.68 -7.06
CA GLN A 312 -6.02 -3.94 -7.98
C GLN A 312 -4.56 -3.95 -7.51
N LEU A 313 -4.33 -3.78 -6.21
CA LEU A 313 -2.98 -3.82 -5.63
C LEU A 313 -2.33 -5.20 -5.80
N LEU A 314 -3.08 -6.27 -5.50
CA LEU A 314 -2.61 -7.65 -5.70
C LEU A 314 -2.38 -7.99 -7.17
N ALA A 315 -3.27 -7.56 -8.07
CA ALA A 315 -3.07 -7.75 -9.51
C ALA A 315 -1.81 -7.02 -10.00
N ARG A 316 -1.57 -5.80 -9.53
CA ARG A 316 -0.37 -5.02 -9.86
C ARG A 316 0.90 -5.68 -9.35
N TYR A 317 0.90 -6.19 -8.12
CA TYR A 317 2.00 -6.95 -7.54
C TYR A 317 2.25 -8.25 -8.31
N PHE A 318 1.20 -8.99 -8.67
CA PHE A 318 1.31 -10.21 -9.45
C PHE A 318 1.95 -9.98 -10.84
N LEU A 319 1.67 -8.84 -11.50
CA LEU A 319 2.35 -8.48 -12.76
C LEU A 319 3.87 -8.28 -12.58
N GLU A 320 4.33 -7.77 -11.44
CA GLU A 320 5.77 -7.69 -11.12
C GLU A 320 6.37 -9.08 -10.91
N ARG A 321 5.65 -9.96 -10.20
CA ARG A 321 6.06 -11.36 -10.02
C ARG A 321 6.24 -12.06 -11.35
N LEU A 322 5.29 -11.91 -12.27
CA LEU A 322 5.36 -12.49 -13.61
C LEU A 322 6.56 -11.96 -14.40
N SER A 323 6.83 -10.66 -14.31
CA SER A 323 7.96 -10.02 -15.00
C SER A 323 9.32 -10.49 -14.47
N ASN A 324 9.37 -10.91 -13.20
CA ASN A 324 10.57 -11.42 -12.53
C ASN A 324 10.57 -12.96 -12.39
N ASN A 325 9.67 -13.67 -13.09
CA ASN A 325 9.58 -15.13 -13.09
C ASN A 325 9.39 -15.76 -11.69
N LEU A 326 8.65 -15.09 -10.80
CA LEU A 326 8.34 -15.56 -9.44
C LEU A 326 7.02 -16.35 -9.34
N GLY A 327 6.25 -16.42 -10.42
CA GLY A 327 4.99 -17.17 -10.49
C GLY A 327 3.89 -16.62 -9.58
N ASP A 328 2.99 -17.50 -9.16
CA ASP A 328 1.83 -17.18 -8.33
C ASP A 328 2.24 -16.70 -6.93
N ILE A 329 1.32 -15.97 -6.27
CA ILE A 329 1.51 -15.53 -4.89
C ILE A 329 1.37 -16.76 -3.99
N PRO A 330 2.35 -17.06 -3.13
CA PRO A 330 2.30 -18.25 -2.27
C PRO A 330 1.15 -18.13 -1.25
N SER A 331 0.46 -19.25 -1.03
CA SER A 331 -0.52 -19.40 0.05
C SER A 331 0.16 -20.01 1.28
N PHE A 332 -0.25 -19.60 2.47
CA PHE A 332 0.27 -20.12 3.72
C PHE A 332 -0.89 -20.56 4.62
N GLU A 333 -0.83 -21.79 5.14
CA GLU A 333 -1.82 -22.32 6.08
C GLU A 333 -1.28 -22.44 7.51
N GLU A 334 0.01 -22.77 7.69
CA GLU A 334 0.60 -23.00 9.03
C GLU A 334 2.01 -22.39 9.23
N GLU A 335 2.81 -22.23 8.17
CA GLU A 335 4.19 -21.71 8.25
C GLU A 335 4.46 -20.64 7.20
N TYR A 336 5.33 -19.67 7.55
CA TYR A 336 5.85 -18.69 6.59
C TYR A 336 7.19 -19.13 6.04
N GLU A 337 7.20 -19.75 4.85
CA GLU A 337 8.44 -20.14 4.15
C GLU A 337 9.34 -18.95 3.80
N ILE A 338 8.78 -17.74 3.73
CA ILE A 338 9.48 -16.51 3.34
C ILE A 338 9.60 -15.58 4.55
N GLY A 339 10.84 -15.32 4.97
CA GLY A 339 11.18 -14.33 5.98
C GLY A 339 11.09 -12.89 5.45
N TYR A 340 11.16 -11.92 6.34
CA TYR A 340 11.28 -10.50 5.98
C TYR A 340 12.10 -9.76 7.04
N PHE A 341 13.18 -9.10 6.60
CA PHE A 341 14.10 -8.38 7.47
C PHE A 341 14.10 -6.90 7.11
N PRO A 342 13.18 -6.11 7.70
CA PRO A 342 13.09 -4.68 7.42
C PRO A 342 14.36 -3.98 7.89
N ARG A 343 15.04 -3.27 6.99
CA ARG A 343 16.16 -2.39 7.32
C ARG A 343 15.67 -1.00 7.68
N LEU A 344 14.68 -0.95 8.58
CA LEU A 344 13.99 0.27 8.99
C LEU A 344 14.12 0.44 10.49
N ARG A 345 14.09 1.69 10.95
CA ARG A 345 14.07 2.04 12.37
C ARG A 345 13.11 3.18 12.62
N PHE A 346 12.51 3.21 13.79
CA PHE A 346 11.71 4.33 14.25
C PHE A 346 12.60 5.52 14.63
N ASN A 347 12.01 6.70 14.75
CA ASN A 347 12.72 7.93 15.10
C ASN A 347 13.38 7.90 16.49
N ASN A 348 12.93 7.02 17.38
CA ASN A 348 13.51 6.82 18.71
C ASN A 348 14.71 5.85 18.69
N GLY A 349 15.10 5.34 17.51
CA GLY A 349 16.24 4.44 17.32
C GLY A 349 15.90 2.95 17.45
N GLN A 350 14.67 2.59 17.82
CA GLN A 350 14.25 1.20 17.85
C GLN A 350 14.13 0.64 16.41
N SER A 351 14.74 -0.50 16.14
CA SER A 351 14.60 -1.18 14.84
C SER A 351 13.20 -1.76 14.65
N VAL A 352 12.73 -1.80 13.41
CA VAL A 352 11.49 -2.52 13.07
C VAL A 352 11.75 -4.02 13.16
N THR A 353 10.83 -4.75 13.77
CA THR A 353 10.97 -6.19 13.97
C THR A 353 10.88 -6.95 12.63
N GLY A 354 11.84 -7.84 12.39
CA GLY A 354 11.82 -8.77 11.26
C GLY A 354 11.16 -10.11 11.59
N ARG A 355 10.69 -10.80 10.56
CA ARG A 355 10.16 -12.17 10.62
C ARG A 355 11.20 -13.15 10.07
N GLN A 356 11.60 -14.13 10.88
CA GLN A 356 12.51 -15.18 10.45
C GLN A 356 11.85 -16.10 9.42
N GLN A 357 12.67 -16.74 8.58
CA GLN A 357 12.19 -17.75 7.65
C GLN A 357 11.65 -18.98 8.41
N TYR A 358 10.59 -19.61 7.90
CA TYR A 358 9.91 -20.76 8.51
C TYR A 358 9.36 -20.48 9.92
N SER A 359 8.95 -19.24 10.18
CA SER A 359 8.26 -18.89 11.42
C SER A 359 6.84 -19.46 11.43
N THR A 360 6.42 -20.03 12.57
CA THR A 360 5.06 -20.52 12.81
C THR A 360 4.17 -19.44 13.43
N PHE A 361 2.86 -19.61 13.36
CA PHE A 361 1.90 -18.78 14.08
C PHE A 361 1.98 -19.04 15.59
N TYR A 362 2.00 -17.97 16.39
CA TYR A 362 1.97 -18.04 17.85
C TYR A 362 1.02 -16.99 18.43
N ASP A 363 0.48 -17.28 19.61
CA ASP A 363 -0.38 -16.36 20.34
C ASP A 363 0.42 -15.17 20.89
N THR A 364 -0.20 -14.00 20.88
CA THR A 364 0.32 -12.78 21.52
C THR A 364 -0.57 -12.41 22.71
N GLU A 365 -0.15 -11.43 23.51
CA GLU A 365 -0.99 -10.90 24.60
C GLU A 365 -2.33 -10.33 24.12
N ALA A 366 -2.36 -9.81 22.88
CA ALA A 366 -3.54 -9.14 22.32
C ALA A 366 -4.37 -10.03 21.37
N ILE A 367 -3.75 -11.01 20.70
CA ILE A 367 -4.35 -11.77 19.60
C ILE A 367 -3.99 -13.26 19.74
N SER A 368 -5.01 -14.12 19.76
CA SER A 368 -4.83 -15.57 19.61
C SER A 368 -4.95 -16.00 18.15
N VAL A 369 -4.11 -16.96 17.75
CA VAL A 369 -4.18 -17.64 16.44
C VAL A 369 -5.53 -18.30 16.25
N GLN A 370 -6.11 -18.87 17.31
CA GLN A 370 -7.41 -19.53 17.25
C GLN A 370 -8.53 -18.52 16.93
N ASP A 371 -8.49 -17.33 17.53
CA ASP A 371 -9.47 -16.26 17.25
C ASP A 371 -9.44 -15.82 15.78
N VAL A 372 -8.24 -15.76 15.19
CA VAL A 372 -8.07 -15.42 13.77
C VAL A 372 -8.63 -16.53 12.89
N LYS A 373 -8.32 -17.81 13.19
CA LYS A 373 -8.86 -18.97 12.46
C LYS A 373 -10.39 -19.01 12.52
N GLU A 374 -10.97 -18.73 13.68
CA GLU A 374 -12.43 -18.66 13.85
C GLU A 374 -13.05 -17.50 13.09
N THR A 375 -12.42 -16.33 13.12
CA THR A 375 -12.83 -15.16 12.32
C THR A 375 -12.89 -15.55 10.84
N VAL A 376 -11.79 -16.08 10.29
CA VAL A 376 -11.72 -16.53 8.90
C VAL A 376 -12.77 -17.59 8.58
N SER A 377 -13.01 -18.54 9.48
CA SER A 377 -14.05 -19.56 9.32
C SER A 377 -15.45 -18.94 9.25
N ARG A 378 -15.80 -18.00 10.14
CA ARG A 378 -17.08 -17.29 10.13
C ARG A 378 -17.27 -16.46 8.85
N LEU A 379 -16.20 -15.82 8.37
CA LEU A 379 -16.20 -15.10 7.09
C LEU A 379 -16.48 -16.04 5.91
N ARG A 380 -15.78 -17.17 5.83
CA ARG A 380 -15.99 -18.18 4.78
C ARG A 380 -17.41 -18.73 4.80
N GLN A 381 -17.93 -19.08 5.98
CA GLN A 381 -19.30 -19.56 6.14
C GLN A 381 -20.33 -18.52 5.69
N ALA A 382 -20.14 -17.23 5.99
CA ALA A 382 -21.02 -16.17 5.51
C ALA A 382 -21.01 -16.06 3.97
N ILE A 383 -19.83 -16.15 3.36
CA ILE A 383 -19.67 -16.12 1.90
C ILE A 383 -20.33 -17.34 1.25
N GLU A 384 -20.08 -18.54 1.77
CA GLU A 384 -20.59 -19.80 1.23
C GLU A 384 -22.11 -19.94 1.41
N SER A 385 -22.64 -19.50 2.56
CA SER A 385 -24.09 -19.52 2.81
C SER A 385 -24.86 -18.41 2.10
N GLY A 386 -24.17 -17.36 1.66
CA GLY A 386 -24.76 -16.22 0.95
C GLY A 386 -25.57 -15.28 1.85
N TYR A 387 -25.39 -15.32 3.18
CA TYR A 387 -26.01 -14.38 4.10
C TYR A 387 -25.11 -14.10 5.31
N ILE A 388 -25.36 -12.96 5.97
CA ILE A 388 -24.74 -12.59 7.25
C ILE A 388 -25.79 -12.44 8.34
N PHE A 389 -25.36 -12.41 9.60
CA PHE A 389 -26.21 -12.12 10.75
C PHE A 389 -25.96 -10.70 11.25
N ASN A 390 -27.03 -9.92 11.47
CA ASN A 390 -26.90 -8.66 12.21
C ASN A 390 -26.79 -8.90 13.72
N GLU A 391 -26.69 -7.82 14.50
CA GLU A 391 -26.58 -7.89 15.97
C GLU A 391 -27.85 -8.46 16.63
N GLN A 392 -28.99 -8.38 15.94
CA GLN A 392 -30.27 -8.93 16.37
C GLN A 392 -30.43 -10.41 16.02
N GLY A 393 -29.47 -11.01 15.30
CA GLY A 393 -29.50 -12.40 14.86
C GLY A 393 -30.35 -12.64 13.60
N GLU A 394 -30.77 -11.58 12.91
CA GLU A 394 -31.52 -11.67 11.67
C GLU A 394 -30.58 -11.96 10.48
N LYS A 395 -31.05 -12.77 9.54
CA LYS A 395 -30.31 -13.10 8.32
C LYS A 395 -30.46 -11.99 7.29
N ILE A 396 -29.34 -11.46 6.81
CA ILE A 396 -29.28 -10.49 5.71
C ILE A 396 -28.61 -11.17 4.51
N SER A 397 -29.32 -11.25 3.38
CA SER A 397 -28.83 -11.85 2.14
C SER A 397 -27.70 -11.02 1.53
N LEU A 398 -26.63 -11.69 1.10
CA LEU A 398 -25.51 -11.10 0.36
C LEU A 398 -25.77 -11.02 -1.16
N PHE A 399 -26.87 -11.60 -1.65
CA PHE A 399 -27.24 -11.56 -3.07
C PHE A 399 -28.06 -10.31 -3.44
N GLU A 400 -28.44 -9.51 -2.44
CA GLU A 400 -29.06 -8.20 -2.65
C GLU A 400 -28.05 -7.16 -3.17
N THR A 401 -28.56 -6.04 -3.68
CA THR A 401 -27.76 -4.99 -4.35
C THR A 401 -26.57 -4.48 -3.51
N ASP A 402 -26.68 -4.51 -2.18
CA ASP A 402 -25.66 -4.00 -1.25
C ASP A 402 -24.70 -5.09 -0.71
N GLY A 403 -24.89 -6.36 -1.07
CA GLY A 403 -24.18 -7.47 -0.43
C GLY A 403 -22.65 -7.44 -0.59
N ARG A 404 -22.12 -6.94 -1.72
CA ARG A 404 -20.67 -6.75 -1.92
C ARG A 404 -20.08 -5.69 -1.01
N ASN A 405 -20.82 -4.60 -0.82
CA ASN A 405 -20.43 -3.52 0.07
C ASN A 405 -20.44 -4.03 1.52
N MET A 406 -21.51 -4.72 1.94
CA MET A 406 -21.57 -5.36 3.26
C MET A 406 -20.40 -6.33 3.51
N LEU A 407 -20.05 -7.15 2.52
CA LEU A 407 -18.93 -8.08 2.63
C LEU A 407 -17.59 -7.33 2.82
N GLY A 408 -17.35 -6.27 2.06
CA GLY A 408 -16.13 -5.48 2.20
C GLY A 408 -16.07 -4.72 3.53
N GLU A 409 -17.21 -4.22 4.01
CA GLU A 409 -17.34 -3.61 5.34
C GLU A 409 -16.97 -4.57 6.47
N LEU A 410 -17.38 -5.83 6.30
CA LEU A 410 -17.17 -6.90 7.25
C LEU A 410 -15.72 -7.40 7.24
N ILE A 411 -15.13 -7.60 6.05
CA ILE A 411 -13.72 -8.03 5.92
C ILE A 411 -12.75 -6.97 6.47
N ASN A 412 -12.95 -5.69 6.13
CA ASN A 412 -12.07 -4.63 6.63
C ASN A 412 -12.40 -4.16 8.06
N PHE A 413 -13.47 -4.71 8.65
CA PHE A 413 -13.92 -4.38 10.01
C PHE A 413 -14.14 -2.88 10.24
N TYR A 414 -14.87 -2.23 9.32
CA TYR A 414 -15.15 -0.80 9.46
C TYR A 414 -16.05 -0.46 10.65
N GLY A 415 -16.17 0.84 10.97
CA GLY A 415 -17.08 1.43 11.95
C GLY A 415 -18.52 0.90 11.85
N ASN A 416 -18.98 0.59 10.65
CA ASN A 416 -20.33 0.13 10.33
C ASN A 416 -20.43 -1.37 10.08
N SER A 417 -19.35 -2.13 10.29
CA SER A 417 -19.33 -3.57 10.03
C SER A 417 -20.50 -4.26 10.76
N PRO A 418 -21.33 -5.05 10.05
CA PRO A 418 -22.41 -5.81 10.67
C PRO A 418 -21.87 -6.77 11.73
N ASN A 419 -22.52 -6.82 12.90
CA ASN A 419 -22.24 -7.76 14.00
C ASN A 419 -20.74 -7.98 14.27
N LYS A 420 -20.05 -6.89 14.59
CA LYS A 420 -18.59 -6.86 14.82
C LYS A 420 -18.09 -7.89 15.82
N HIS A 421 -18.85 -8.07 16.90
CA HIS A 421 -18.49 -9.01 17.96
C HIS A 421 -18.50 -10.46 17.48
N TYR A 422 -19.42 -10.81 16.59
CA TYR A 422 -19.49 -12.15 16.01
C TYR A 422 -18.46 -12.37 14.92
N TYR A 423 -18.32 -11.45 13.96
CA TYR A 423 -17.42 -11.68 12.82
C TYR A 423 -15.95 -11.43 13.15
N GLY A 424 -15.64 -10.54 14.09
CA GLY A 424 -14.26 -10.17 14.40
C GLY A 424 -13.59 -9.35 13.28
N SER A 425 -12.35 -8.94 13.51
CA SER A 425 -11.51 -8.26 12.52
C SER A 425 -10.49 -9.24 11.96
N TYR A 426 -10.33 -9.26 10.64
CA TYR A 426 -9.23 -9.98 9.99
C TYR A 426 -7.90 -9.21 10.11
N PHE A 427 -7.96 -7.87 10.08
CA PHE A 427 -6.80 -6.97 10.15
C PHE A 427 -6.56 -6.47 11.58
N LYS A 428 -6.57 -7.37 12.58
CA LYS A 428 -6.34 -7.03 13.99
C LYS A 428 -4.92 -6.53 14.25
#